data_AF-A0A0S8FHX9-F1
#
_entry.id   AF-A0A0S8FHX9-F1
#
_cell.length_a   1.000
_cell.length_b   1.000
_cell.length_c   1.000
_cell.angle_alpha   90.00
_cell.angle_beta   90.00
_cell.angle_gamma   90.00
#
_symmetry.space_group_name_H-M   'P 1'
#
loop_
_entity.id
_entity.type
_entity.pdbx_description
1 polymer ?
#
loop_
_entity_poly.entity_id
_entity_poly.type
_entity_poly.pdbx_seq_one_letter_code
_entity_poly.pdbx_strand_id
1 'polypeptide(L)'
;MKDSSVAFFKRLLAIPGPSGYEAAPARAWREEAETFADRVWADVAGNSFAEVNPESEPRVMLAGHIDEIGLMVNHIDDDGFLYFSTIGGWDPEIIVGQRVEVLTREGPIPGLIGKKAIHLQEKDDRNHPSKIKDLWIDIGAKDGEDARNRVRVGDAAVLAAGVVELPNGRIASRSIDNRVGAYVVLEALRRLAQERPSAGVVAVATA
;
A
#
# COMPACT_ATOMS: atom_id res chain seq x y z
N MET A 1 9.44 19.69 12.37
CA MET A 1 8.22 19.21 11.66
C MET A 1 7.10 19.25 12.69
N LYS A 2 5.87 19.63 12.33
CA LYS A 2 4.76 19.61 13.30
C LYS A 2 4.45 18.15 13.68
N ASP A 3 4.15 17.88 14.94
CA ASP A 3 3.81 16.52 15.41
C ASP A 3 2.62 15.93 14.65
N SER A 4 1.67 16.77 14.25
CA SER A 4 0.54 16.41 13.40
C SER A 4 0.96 15.91 12.02
N SER A 5 1.99 16.51 11.39
CA SER A 5 2.50 16.05 10.09
C SER A 5 3.11 14.66 10.18
N VAL A 6 3.87 14.39 11.25
CA VAL A 6 4.48 13.07 11.49
C VAL A 6 3.39 12.02 11.79
N ALA A 7 2.39 12.39 12.59
CA ALA A 7 1.25 11.51 12.88
C ALA A 7 0.46 11.17 11.62
N PHE A 8 0.20 12.15 10.74
CA PHE A 8 -0.41 11.92 9.44
C PHE A 8 0.43 10.97 8.57
N PHE A 9 1.75 11.20 8.48
CA PHE A 9 2.61 10.34 7.67
C PHE A 9 2.57 8.88 8.14
N LYS A 10 2.65 8.64 9.46
CA LYS A 10 2.55 7.28 10.03
C LYS A 10 1.17 6.66 9.77
N ARG A 11 0.09 7.44 9.88
CA ARG A 11 -1.27 7.00 9.52
C ARG A 11 -1.33 6.57 8.06
N LEU A 12 -0.77 7.38 7.16
CA LEU A 12 -0.77 7.10 5.72
C LEU A 12 0.00 5.82 5.37
N LEU A 13 1.16 5.60 6.01
CA LEU A 13 1.94 4.36 5.84
C LEU A 13 1.19 3.11 6.33
N ALA A 14 0.39 3.22 7.39
CA ALA A 14 -0.31 2.08 7.98
C ALA A 14 -1.52 1.60 7.16
N ILE A 15 -2.12 2.44 6.33
CA ILE A 15 -3.34 2.08 5.59
C ILE A 15 -2.98 1.19 4.39
N PRO A 16 -3.52 -0.04 4.24
CA PRO A 16 -3.32 -0.83 3.03
C PRO A 16 -3.88 -0.15 1.78
N GLY A 17 -3.17 -0.24 0.66
CA GLY A 17 -3.71 0.15 -0.65
C GLY A 17 -2.74 -0.15 -1.77
N PRO A 18 -2.61 -1.44 -2.17
CA PRO A 18 -1.79 -1.79 -3.32
C PRO A 18 -2.42 -1.29 -4.63
N SER A 19 -1.66 -1.33 -5.73
CA SER A 19 -2.16 -0.84 -7.03
C SER A 19 -3.50 -1.52 -7.42
N GLY A 20 -4.51 -0.72 -7.76
CA GLY A 20 -5.92 -1.06 -7.94
C GLY A 20 -6.81 -1.00 -6.69
N TYR A 21 -6.24 -0.74 -5.50
CA TYR A 21 -6.91 -0.79 -4.19
C TYR A 21 -6.61 0.44 -3.30
N GLU A 22 -6.30 1.57 -3.91
CA GLU A 22 -5.79 2.80 -3.29
C GLU A 22 -6.86 3.64 -2.58
N ALA A 23 -8.12 3.23 -2.66
CA ALA A 23 -9.25 4.06 -2.23
C ALA A 23 -9.14 4.54 -0.77
N ALA A 24 -8.63 3.68 0.13
CA ALA A 24 -8.44 4.00 1.54
C ALA A 24 -7.30 5.01 1.78
N PRO A 25 -6.05 4.79 1.34
CA PRO A 25 -4.99 5.78 1.55
C PRO A 25 -5.23 7.07 0.75
N ALA A 26 -5.82 7.01 -0.44
CA ALA A 26 -6.20 8.18 -1.22
C ALA A 26 -7.24 9.05 -0.49
N ARG A 27 -8.24 8.44 0.16
CA ARG A 27 -9.20 9.16 1.00
C ARG A 27 -8.52 9.85 2.18
N ALA A 28 -7.67 9.13 2.92
CA ALA A 28 -6.95 9.70 4.06
C ALA A 28 -6.03 10.87 3.65
N TRP A 29 -5.46 10.83 2.44
CA TRP A 29 -4.67 11.93 1.87
C TRP A 29 -5.54 13.15 1.56
N ARG A 30 -6.72 12.96 0.94
CA ARG A 30 -7.65 14.06 0.64
C ARG A 30 -8.24 14.71 1.90
N GLU A 31 -8.63 13.91 2.89
CA GLU A 31 -9.11 14.42 4.18
C GLU A 31 -8.06 15.31 4.85
N GLU A 32 -6.78 14.97 4.76
CA GLU A 32 -5.70 15.81 5.26
C GLU A 32 -5.54 17.10 4.43
N ALA A 33 -5.67 17.00 3.10
CA ALA A 33 -5.57 18.14 2.19
C ALA A 33 -6.69 19.17 2.39
N GLU A 34 -7.92 18.72 2.65
CA GLU A 34 -9.10 19.57 2.89
C GLU A 34 -8.92 20.53 4.07
N THR A 35 -7.98 20.25 4.98
CA THR A 35 -7.70 21.12 6.13
C THR A 35 -6.98 22.42 5.77
N PHE A 36 -6.44 22.56 4.55
CA PHE A 36 -5.67 23.75 4.16
C PHE A 36 -5.72 24.13 2.68
N ALA A 37 -6.07 23.22 1.77
CA ALA A 37 -6.10 23.50 0.33
C ALA A 37 -7.38 24.27 -0.06
N ASP A 38 -7.30 25.06 -1.13
CA ASP A 38 -8.47 25.81 -1.64
C ASP A 38 -9.45 24.89 -2.38
N ARG A 39 -8.93 23.81 -2.99
CA ARG A 39 -9.71 22.82 -3.72
C ARG A 39 -9.10 21.43 -3.57
N VAL A 40 -9.95 20.44 -3.33
CA VAL A 40 -9.57 19.02 -3.26
C VAL A 40 -10.56 18.20 -4.09
N TRP A 41 -10.08 17.26 -4.90
CA TRP A 41 -10.93 16.36 -5.68
C TRP A 41 -10.21 15.05 -6.00
N ALA A 42 -10.97 14.11 -6.58
CA ALA A 42 -10.43 12.89 -7.16
C ALA A 42 -10.89 12.77 -8.63
N ASP A 43 -10.09 12.12 -9.46
CA ASP A 43 -10.51 11.74 -10.82
C ASP A 43 -11.09 10.32 -10.86
N VAL A 44 -11.52 9.90 -12.04
CA VAL A 44 -12.10 8.56 -12.28
C VAL A 44 -11.07 7.43 -12.21
N ALA A 45 -9.77 7.75 -12.33
CA ALA A 45 -8.68 6.79 -12.21
C ALA A 45 -8.28 6.54 -10.75
N GLY A 46 -8.75 7.37 -9.81
CA GLY A 46 -8.45 7.28 -8.39
C GLY A 46 -7.38 8.25 -7.90
N ASN A 47 -6.79 9.06 -8.80
CA ASN A 47 -5.82 10.08 -8.41
C ASN A 47 -6.49 11.13 -7.53
N SER A 48 -5.76 11.62 -6.53
CA SER A 48 -6.22 12.67 -5.63
C SER A 48 -5.46 13.95 -5.88
N PHE A 49 -6.18 15.06 -5.91
CA PHE A 49 -5.63 16.38 -6.22
C PHE A 49 -5.95 17.35 -5.08
N ALA A 50 -4.99 18.18 -4.74
CA ALA A 50 -5.16 19.31 -3.83
C ALA A 50 -4.49 20.53 -4.44
N GLU A 51 -5.15 21.67 -4.43
CA GLU A 51 -4.70 22.87 -5.14
C GLU A 51 -4.74 24.12 -4.25
N VAL A 52 -3.76 25.00 -4.46
CA VAL A 52 -3.68 26.35 -3.91
C VAL A 52 -3.61 27.34 -5.07
N ASN A 53 -4.37 28.43 -4.98
CA ASN A 53 -4.47 29.48 -6.01
C ASN A 53 -4.88 28.92 -7.39
N PRO A 54 -6.10 28.35 -7.52
CA PRO A 54 -6.52 27.62 -8.72
C PRO A 54 -6.58 28.45 -10.00
N GLU A 55 -6.75 29.77 -9.88
CA GLU A 55 -6.86 30.71 -11.00
C GLU A 55 -5.52 31.37 -11.38
N SER A 56 -4.42 30.95 -10.77
CA SER A 56 -3.10 31.59 -10.93
C SER A 56 -2.20 30.87 -11.93
N GLU A 57 -1.37 31.65 -12.64
CA GLU A 57 -0.37 31.17 -13.60
C GLU A 57 1.05 31.63 -13.23
N PRO A 58 2.10 30.83 -13.52
CA PRO A 58 2.06 29.48 -14.09
C PRO A 58 1.50 28.45 -13.11
N ARG A 59 1.09 27.28 -13.62
CA ARG A 59 0.65 26.15 -12.81
C ARG A 59 1.78 25.14 -12.63
N VAL A 60 2.03 24.72 -11.39
CA VAL A 60 3.05 23.74 -11.02
C VAL A 60 2.40 22.51 -10.43
N MET A 61 2.69 21.33 -11.00
CA MET A 61 2.24 20.05 -10.48
C MET A 61 3.37 19.35 -9.72
N LEU A 62 3.06 18.91 -8.49
CA LEU A 62 3.93 18.08 -7.66
C LEU A 62 3.24 16.73 -7.45
N ALA A 63 3.90 15.62 -7.82
CA ALA A 63 3.30 14.30 -7.78
C ALA A 63 4.10 13.31 -6.91
N GLY A 64 3.37 12.47 -6.18
CA GLY A 64 3.87 11.23 -5.58
C GLY A 64 2.79 10.16 -5.65
N HIS A 65 3.17 8.89 -5.77
CA HIS A 65 2.19 7.80 -5.87
C HIS A 65 1.79 7.29 -4.48
N ILE A 66 0.53 6.87 -4.36
CA ILE A 66 -0.09 6.48 -3.08
C ILE A 66 -0.16 4.97 -2.90
N ASP A 67 -0.09 4.25 -4.02
CA ASP A 67 -0.14 2.81 -4.07
C ASP A 67 1.11 2.18 -3.45
N GLU A 68 1.03 0.87 -3.27
CA GLU A 68 2.14 0.06 -2.80
C GLU A 68 2.17 -1.26 -3.56
N ILE A 69 3.30 -1.96 -3.51
CA ILE A 69 3.34 -3.34 -3.98
C ILE A 69 2.47 -4.23 -3.09
N GLY A 70 1.88 -5.26 -3.68
CA GLY A 70 0.98 -6.18 -2.98
C GLY A 70 0.92 -7.54 -3.66
N LEU A 71 -0.03 -8.35 -3.23
CA LEU A 71 -0.34 -9.66 -3.79
C LEU A 71 -1.84 -9.69 -4.13
N MET A 72 -2.24 -10.56 -5.04
CA MET A 72 -3.64 -10.77 -5.39
C MET A 72 -3.96 -12.25 -5.40
N VAL A 73 -4.95 -12.66 -4.61
CA VAL A 73 -5.41 -14.05 -4.59
C VAL A 73 -5.95 -14.42 -5.96
N ASN A 74 -5.37 -15.45 -6.59
CA ASN A 74 -5.76 -15.92 -7.91
C ASN A 74 -6.39 -17.32 -7.90
N HIS A 75 -6.16 -18.09 -6.84
CA HIS A 75 -6.72 -19.43 -6.66
C HIS A 75 -6.80 -19.80 -5.18
N ILE A 76 -7.83 -20.58 -4.82
CA ILE A 76 -8.04 -21.13 -3.49
C ILE A 76 -8.20 -22.64 -3.67
N ASP A 77 -7.27 -23.42 -3.11
CA ASP A 77 -7.30 -24.88 -3.22
C ASP A 77 -8.29 -25.51 -2.25
N ASP A 78 -8.40 -26.84 -2.30
CA ASP A 78 -9.37 -27.59 -1.50
C ASP A 78 -8.92 -27.80 -0.04
N ASP A 79 -7.63 -27.58 0.25
CA ASP A 79 -7.08 -27.61 1.62
C ASP A 79 -7.19 -26.23 2.31
N GLY A 80 -7.51 -25.17 1.57
CA GLY A 80 -7.75 -23.83 2.10
C GLY A 80 -6.57 -22.86 1.95
N PHE A 81 -5.54 -23.22 1.19
CA PHE A 81 -4.42 -22.35 0.88
C PHE A 81 -4.76 -21.38 -0.25
N LEU A 82 -4.26 -20.15 -0.15
CA LEU A 82 -4.48 -19.10 -1.12
C LEU A 82 -3.24 -18.94 -2.01
N TYR A 83 -3.37 -19.20 -3.29
CA TYR A 83 -2.33 -18.90 -4.27
C TYR A 83 -2.54 -17.51 -4.84
N PHE A 84 -1.44 -16.86 -5.22
CA PHE A 84 -1.46 -15.45 -5.56
C PHE A 84 -0.58 -15.08 -6.74
N SER A 85 -0.95 -13.98 -7.38
CA SER A 85 -0.12 -13.21 -8.30
C SER A 85 0.46 -11.99 -7.57
N THR A 86 1.52 -11.40 -8.11
CA THR A 86 2.10 -10.16 -7.58
C THR A 86 1.39 -8.93 -8.15
N ILE A 87 1.17 -7.93 -7.31
CA ILE A 87 0.86 -6.54 -7.70
C ILE A 87 2.16 -5.75 -7.55
N GLY A 88 2.68 -5.23 -8.66
CA GLY A 88 4.00 -4.58 -8.69
C GLY A 88 5.17 -5.58 -8.68
N GLY A 89 6.37 -5.06 -8.46
CA GLY A 89 7.62 -5.83 -8.52
C GLY A 89 8.01 -6.43 -7.18
N TRP A 90 8.13 -7.75 -7.11
CA TRP A 90 8.60 -8.48 -5.94
C TRP A 90 9.87 -9.27 -6.23
N ASP A 91 10.78 -9.28 -5.26
CA ASP A 91 11.74 -10.37 -5.10
C ASP A 91 11.03 -11.51 -4.32
N PRO A 92 10.81 -12.68 -4.95
CA PRO A 92 10.14 -13.80 -4.31
C PRO A 92 10.84 -14.30 -3.04
N GLU A 93 12.15 -14.08 -2.88
CA GLU A 93 12.88 -14.53 -1.70
C GLU A 93 12.52 -13.73 -0.45
N ILE A 94 12.19 -12.45 -0.61
CA ILE A 94 11.88 -11.54 0.50
C ILE A 94 10.53 -11.89 1.16
N ILE A 95 9.59 -12.43 0.38
CA ILE A 95 8.22 -12.69 0.86
C ILE A 95 8.04 -14.04 1.55
N VAL A 96 8.99 -14.97 1.42
CA VAL A 96 8.91 -16.27 2.07
C VAL A 96 8.89 -16.10 3.59
N GLY A 97 7.86 -16.65 4.26
CA GLY A 97 7.71 -16.57 5.71
C GLY A 97 7.24 -15.21 6.23
N GLN A 98 6.90 -14.27 5.35
CA GLN A 98 6.35 -12.99 5.77
C GLN A 98 4.89 -13.13 6.18
N ARG A 99 4.50 -12.34 7.19
CA ARG A 99 3.11 -12.16 7.57
C ARG A 99 2.44 -11.21 6.58
N VAL A 100 1.18 -11.46 6.27
CA VAL A 100 0.36 -10.64 5.37
C VAL A 100 -0.99 -10.32 5.99
N GLU A 101 -1.64 -9.31 5.45
CA GLU A 101 -3.05 -8.99 5.68
C GLU A 101 -3.80 -9.10 4.34
N VAL A 102 -4.73 -10.04 4.25
CA VAL A 102 -5.62 -10.20 3.09
C VAL A 102 -6.80 -9.23 3.26
N LEU A 103 -6.98 -8.34 2.30
CA LEU A 103 -7.97 -7.28 2.30
C LEU A 103 -9.29 -7.80 1.76
N THR A 104 -10.18 -8.24 2.65
CA THR A 104 -11.50 -8.76 2.29
C THR A 104 -12.59 -7.70 2.52
N ARG A 105 -13.81 -7.98 2.04
CA ARG A 105 -14.98 -7.12 2.26
C ARG A 105 -15.39 -7.02 3.72
N GLU A 106 -15.15 -8.06 4.51
CA GLU A 106 -15.53 -8.12 5.93
C GLU A 106 -14.42 -7.59 6.85
N GLY A 107 -13.25 -7.28 6.28
CA GLY A 107 -12.09 -6.77 6.99
C GLY A 107 -10.80 -7.51 6.66
N PRO A 108 -9.65 -7.05 7.20
CA PRO A 108 -8.38 -7.69 6.98
C PRO A 108 -8.32 -9.05 7.69
N ILE A 109 -7.81 -10.06 7.00
CA ILE A 109 -7.56 -11.40 7.54
C ILE A 109 -6.04 -11.62 7.61
N PRO A 110 -5.48 -11.99 8.77
CA PRO A 110 -4.05 -12.29 8.87
C PRO A 110 -3.71 -13.57 8.12
N GLY A 111 -2.54 -13.60 7.50
CA GLY A 111 -2.00 -14.79 6.85
C GLY A 111 -0.47 -14.87 6.94
N LEU A 112 0.07 -16.01 6.54
CA LEU A 112 1.51 -16.27 6.47
C LEU A 112 1.86 -16.85 5.11
N ILE A 113 2.90 -16.31 4.46
CA ILE A 113 3.39 -16.86 3.20
C ILE A 113 4.22 -18.11 3.49
N GLY A 114 3.70 -19.25 3.03
CA GLY A 114 4.34 -20.56 3.11
C GLY A 114 5.15 -20.90 1.86
N LYS A 115 6.06 -21.87 2.03
CA LYS A 115 6.70 -22.61 0.93
C LYS A 115 6.90 -24.06 1.33
N LYS A 116 7.12 -24.93 0.35
CA LYS A 116 7.44 -26.34 0.59
C LYS A 116 8.67 -26.45 1.51
N ALA A 117 8.56 -27.27 2.57
CA ALA A 117 9.63 -27.44 3.55
C ALA A 117 10.93 -27.96 2.92
N ILE A 118 12.08 -27.43 3.36
CA ILE A 118 13.40 -27.71 2.75
C ILE A 118 13.74 -29.21 2.71
N HIS A 119 13.39 -29.97 3.75
CA HIS A 119 13.66 -31.41 3.80
C HIS A 119 12.79 -32.24 2.84
N LEU A 120 11.71 -31.65 2.29
CA LEU A 120 10.87 -32.25 1.23
C LEU A 120 11.24 -31.78 -0.18
N GLN A 121 12.13 -30.79 -0.30
CA GLN A 121 12.58 -30.29 -1.60
C GLN A 121 13.65 -31.21 -2.19
N GLU A 122 13.59 -31.39 -3.51
CA GLU A 122 14.64 -32.05 -4.27
C GLU A 122 15.94 -31.22 -4.24
N LYS A 123 17.08 -31.85 -4.51
CA LYS A 123 18.39 -31.16 -4.42
C LYS A 123 18.50 -29.98 -5.39
N ASP A 124 17.92 -30.10 -6.58
CA ASP A 124 17.98 -29.04 -7.59
C ASP A 124 17.10 -27.84 -7.23
N ASP A 125 15.90 -28.08 -6.68
CA ASP A 125 15.00 -27.01 -6.21
C ASP A 125 15.63 -26.14 -5.12
N ARG A 126 16.52 -26.71 -4.29
CA ARG A 126 17.21 -25.97 -3.22
C ARG A 126 18.22 -24.96 -3.74
N ASN A 127 18.72 -25.15 -4.96
CA ASN A 127 19.74 -24.29 -5.56
C ASN A 127 19.14 -23.15 -6.40
N HIS A 128 17.80 -23.08 -6.49
CA HIS A 128 17.10 -22.06 -7.25
C HIS A 128 16.27 -21.15 -6.34
N PRO A 129 16.14 -19.85 -6.69
CA PRO A 129 15.23 -18.95 -6.00
C PRO A 129 13.81 -19.50 -6.01
N SER A 130 13.06 -19.22 -4.93
CA SER A 130 11.65 -19.59 -4.85
C SER A 130 10.87 -18.88 -5.96
N LYS A 131 9.90 -19.55 -6.58
CA LYS A 131 9.02 -18.94 -7.59
C LYS A 131 7.69 -18.62 -6.94
N ILE A 132 7.09 -17.48 -7.31
CA ILE A 132 5.78 -17.04 -6.76
C ILE A 132 4.72 -18.15 -6.84
N LYS A 133 4.68 -18.88 -7.96
CA LYS A 133 3.72 -19.98 -8.18
C LYS A 133 3.85 -21.17 -7.21
N ASP A 134 5.00 -21.27 -6.53
CA ASP A 134 5.29 -22.35 -5.57
C ASP A 134 5.09 -21.87 -4.11
N LEU A 135 4.53 -20.66 -3.94
CA LEU A 135 4.19 -20.05 -2.66
C LEU A 135 2.68 -19.94 -2.49
N TRP A 136 2.24 -19.90 -1.25
CA TRP A 136 0.83 -19.75 -0.88
C TRP A 136 0.71 -18.92 0.40
N ILE A 137 -0.46 -18.34 0.64
CA ILE A 137 -0.83 -17.72 1.90
C ILE A 137 -1.68 -18.73 2.67
N ASP A 138 -1.25 -19.03 3.89
CA ASP A 138 -2.02 -19.78 4.88
C ASP A 138 -2.74 -18.79 5.81
N ILE A 139 -4.07 -18.89 5.87
CA ILE A 139 -4.95 -18.09 6.75
C ILE A 139 -5.52 -18.92 7.92
N GLY A 140 -5.07 -20.17 8.08
CA GLY A 140 -5.58 -21.11 9.09
C GLY A 140 -6.99 -21.61 8.81
N ALA A 141 -7.40 -21.66 7.54
CA ALA A 141 -8.69 -22.25 7.15
C ALA A 141 -8.68 -23.76 7.39
N LYS A 142 -9.85 -24.34 7.73
CA LYS A 142 -9.96 -25.80 7.92
C LYS A 142 -9.95 -26.59 6.60
N ASP A 143 -10.41 -25.97 5.53
CA ASP A 143 -10.60 -26.54 4.19
C ASP A 143 -10.86 -25.40 3.17
N GLY A 144 -10.95 -25.76 1.89
CA GLY A 144 -11.23 -24.82 0.81
C GLY A 144 -12.61 -24.15 0.87
N GLU A 145 -13.61 -24.78 1.51
CA GLU A 145 -14.93 -24.16 1.69
C GLU A 145 -14.88 -23.03 2.72
N ASP A 146 -14.22 -23.25 3.86
CA ASP A 146 -13.96 -22.23 4.89
C ASP A 146 -13.15 -21.06 4.33
N ALA A 147 -12.12 -21.35 3.53
CA ALA A 147 -11.33 -20.31 2.87
C ALA A 147 -12.17 -19.46 1.91
N ARG A 148 -12.99 -20.09 1.03
CA ARG A 148 -13.86 -19.39 0.06
C ARG A 148 -14.98 -18.58 0.71
N ASN A 149 -15.39 -18.95 1.93
CA ASN A 149 -16.35 -18.16 2.71
C ASN A 149 -15.72 -16.88 3.28
N ARG A 150 -14.39 -16.82 3.41
CA ARG A 150 -13.64 -15.70 4.01
C ARG A 150 -12.96 -14.81 2.98
N VAL A 151 -12.43 -15.41 1.92
CA VAL A 151 -11.58 -14.76 0.90
C VAL A 151 -12.08 -15.12 -0.49
N ARG A 152 -11.94 -14.18 -1.44
CA ARG A 152 -12.30 -14.38 -2.84
C ARG A 152 -11.09 -14.23 -3.74
N VAL A 153 -11.15 -14.90 -4.89
CA VAL A 153 -10.25 -14.58 -6.01
C VAL A 153 -10.42 -13.11 -6.38
N GLY A 154 -9.30 -12.40 -6.47
CA GLY A 154 -9.24 -10.96 -6.67
C GLY A 154 -8.90 -10.18 -5.40
N ASP A 155 -9.16 -10.71 -4.20
CA ASP A 155 -8.83 -10.01 -2.96
C ASP A 155 -7.31 -9.78 -2.89
N ALA A 156 -6.93 -8.54 -2.56
CA ALA A 156 -5.53 -8.14 -2.47
C ALA A 156 -4.95 -8.49 -1.09
N ALA A 157 -3.64 -8.60 -0.99
CA ALA A 157 -2.93 -8.70 0.27
C ALA A 157 -1.69 -7.81 0.29
N VAL A 158 -1.32 -7.33 1.48
CA VAL A 158 -0.10 -6.56 1.74
C VAL A 158 0.69 -7.22 2.86
N LEU A 159 1.98 -6.91 3.00
CA LEU A 159 2.73 -7.37 4.16
C LEU A 159 2.14 -6.79 5.44
N ALA A 160 2.06 -7.59 6.50
CA ALA A 160 1.69 -7.16 7.84
C ALA A 160 2.89 -6.47 8.52
N ALA A 161 3.43 -5.43 7.87
CA ALA A 161 4.62 -4.70 8.27
C ALA A 161 4.27 -3.22 8.51
N GLY A 162 3.65 -2.94 9.66
CA GLY A 162 3.35 -1.58 10.08
C GLY A 162 4.59 -0.74 10.39
N VAL A 163 4.37 0.53 10.73
CA VAL A 163 5.46 1.46 11.05
C VAL A 163 6.18 1.03 12.33
N VAL A 164 7.49 0.87 12.23
CA VAL A 164 8.42 0.62 13.33
C VAL A 164 9.32 1.82 13.50
N GLU A 165 9.40 2.34 14.73
CA GLU A 165 10.39 3.36 15.09
C GLU A 165 11.75 2.71 15.35
N LEU A 166 12.78 3.29 14.73
CA LEU A 166 14.16 2.90 14.89
C LEU A 166 14.94 4.03 15.59
N PRO A 167 16.09 3.73 16.22
CA PRO A 167 16.94 4.75 16.82
C PRO A 167 17.30 5.88 15.85
N ASN A 168 17.60 7.05 16.41
CA ASN A 168 18.01 8.25 15.67
C ASN A 168 16.93 8.82 14.72
N GLY A 169 15.66 8.73 15.11
CA GLY A 169 14.55 9.31 14.34
C GLY A 169 14.32 8.64 12.99
N ARG A 170 14.70 7.37 12.86
CA ARG A 170 14.48 6.56 11.65
C ARG A 170 13.21 5.75 11.80
N ILE A 171 12.60 5.39 10.67
CA ILE A 171 11.46 4.48 10.64
C ILE A 171 11.72 3.35 9.64
N ALA A 172 11.12 2.20 9.89
CA ALA A 172 10.93 1.14 8.91
C ALA A 172 9.43 0.91 8.76
N SER A 173 8.96 0.76 7.53
CA SER A 173 7.55 0.49 7.24
C SER A 173 7.46 -0.10 5.84
N ARG A 174 6.39 -0.86 5.58
CA ARG A 174 5.92 -1.00 4.18
C ARG A 174 5.51 0.36 3.63
N SER A 175 5.34 0.42 2.30
CA SER A 175 4.79 1.55 1.56
C SER A 175 5.48 2.92 1.73
N ILE A 176 6.74 2.96 2.22
CA ILE A 176 7.53 4.21 2.18
C ILE A 176 7.64 4.69 0.73
N ASP A 177 7.99 3.77 -0.18
CA ASP A 177 7.86 3.98 -1.61
C ASP A 177 6.38 3.83 -2.03
N ASN A 178 5.69 4.88 -2.51
CA ASN A 178 6.08 6.30 -2.58
C ASN A 178 5.17 7.19 -1.73
N ARG A 179 4.59 6.65 -0.66
CA ARG A 179 3.79 7.48 0.26
C ARG A 179 4.61 8.59 0.90
N VAL A 180 5.93 8.44 0.96
CA VAL A 180 6.81 9.56 1.34
C VAL A 180 6.75 10.69 0.32
N GLY A 181 6.75 10.41 -0.98
CA GLY A 181 6.58 11.41 -2.03
C GLY A 181 5.19 12.06 -1.96
N ALA A 182 4.12 11.26 -1.87
CA ALA A 182 2.76 11.76 -1.74
C ALA A 182 2.58 12.64 -0.48
N TYR A 183 3.24 12.28 0.62
CA TYR A 183 3.30 13.10 1.84
C TYR A 183 4.08 14.40 1.64
N VAL A 184 5.27 14.33 1.02
CA VAL A 184 6.14 15.50 0.80
C VAL A 184 5.46 16.55 -0.08
N VAL A 185 4.81 16.14 -1.17
CA VAL A 185 4.10 17.08 -2.05
C VAL A 185 2.91 17.74 -1.34
N LEU A 186 2.21 17.01 -0.47
CA LEU A 186 1.11 17.56 0.32
C LEU A 186 1.60 18.52 1.42
N GLU A 187 2.69 18.19 2.11
CA GLU A 187 3.30 19.07 3.12
C GLU A 187 3.92 20.33 2.49
N ALA A 188 4.45 20.24 1.25
CA ALA A 188 4.85 21.40 0.48
C ALA A 188 3.64 22.30 0.18
N LEU A 189 2.54 21.73 -0.31
CA LEU A 189 1.31 22.47 -0.58
C LEU A 189 0.76 23.15 0.69
N ARG A 190 0.82 22.48 1.85
CA ARG A 190 0.42 23.05 3.15
C ARG A 190 1.16 24.32 3.52
N ARG A 191 2.46 24.39 3.22
CA ARG A 191 3.26 25.60 3.46
C ARG A 191 2.91 26.70 2.46
N LEU A 192 2.73 26.33 1.19
CA LEU A 192 2.33 27.26 0.13
C LEU A 192 0.92 27.83 0.37
N ALA A 193 0.01 27.09 1.00
CA ALA A 193 -1.30 27.60 1.42
C ALA A 193 -1.20 28.75 2.45
N GLN A 194 -0.11 28.82 3.22
CA GLN A 194 0.16 29.91 4.16
C GLN A 194 0.90 31.07 3.47
N GLU A 195 1.85 30.77 2.60
CA GLU A 195 2.67 31.78 1.90
C GLU A 195 1.94 32.47 0.74
N ARG A 196 0.97 31.79 0.12
CA ARG A 196 0.17 32.28 -1.01
C ARG A 196 1.02 32.82 -2.17
N PRO A 197 1.78 31.94 -2.88
CA PRO A 197 2.62 32.35 -4.00
C PRO A 197 1.79 32.89 -5.17
N SER A 198 2.40 33.61 -6.11
CA SER A 198 1.71 34.09 -7.32
C SER A 198 1.34 32.97 -8.31
N ALA A 199 1.97 31.80 -8.19
CA ALA A 199 1.73 30.63 -9.03
C ALA A 199 0.58 29.77 -8.46
N GLY A 200 -0.14 29.09 -9.34
CA GLY A 200 -1.06 28.02 -8.96
C GLY A 200 -0.28 26.73 -8.71
N VAL A 201 -0.52 26.04 -7.59
CA VAL A 201 0.21 24.80 -7.26
C VAL A 201 -0.78 23.68 -6.97
N VAL A 202 -0.59 22.55 -7.64
CA VAL A 202 -1.37 21.33 -7.44
C VAL A 202 -0.47 20.21 -6.94
N ALA A 203 -0.78 19.68 -5.76
CA ALA A 203 -0.22 18.43 -5.27
C ALA A 203 -1.13 17.28 -5.71
N VAL A 204 -0.51 16.18 -6.15
CA VAL A 204 -1.21 15.00 -6.65
C VAL A 204 -0.67 13.76 -5.95
N ALA A 205 -1.58 13.01 -5.33
CA ALA A 205 -1.36 11.63 -4.94
C ALA A 205 -1.90 10.74 -6.05
N THR A 206 -1.01 10.21 -6.89
CA THR A 206 -1.43 9.34 -8.00
C THR A 206 -1.83 7.97 -7.47
N ALA A 207 -2.88 7.40 -8.06
CA ALA A 207 -3.24 6.00 -7.85
C ALA A 207 -2.25 5.09 -8.58
#